data_AF-A0A3P6V6F5-F1
#
_entry.id   AF-A0A3P6V6F5-F1
#
_cell.length_a   1.000
_cell.length_b   1.000
_cell.length_c   1.000
_cell.angle_alpha   90.00
_cell.angle_beta   90.00
_cell.angle_gamma   90.00
#
_symmetry.space_group_name_H-M   'P 1'
#
loop_
_entity.id
_entity.type
_entity.pdbx_description
1 polymer ?
#
loop_
_entity_poly.entity_id
_entity_poly.type
_entity_poly.pdbx_seq_one_letter_code
_entity_poly.pdbx_strand_id
1 'polypeptide(L)'
;MEDKDVFQKFYSNMLARRLVNGLSISDDTEVSMISRLKGACGFEYTTKLQRMFQDVGSSRDLNIKFSEYLSENPTSQSLLKGVDFTIMVLSSNAWPFQAQTAFVIPPEIKQRTLQADKAAKNLAHCFEVFTTFYQQQHNGRKLSWCYHLSRGDVVTHYTKSRYTFQVRYYTTLTEHLTVCGKHATQFDRRNR
;
A
#
# COMPACT_ATOMS: atom_id res chain seq x y z
N MET A 1 -31.94 -13.27 0.91
CA MET A 1 -30.69 -12.85 1.60
C MET A 1 -29.60 -12.62 0.56
N GLU A 2 -29.39 -13.57 -0.36
CA GLU A 2 -28.39 -13.49 -1.45
C GLU A 2 -28.18 -12.11 -2.08
N ASP A 3 -29.22 -11.41 -2.55
CA ASP A 3 -29.04 -10.10 -3.21
C ASP A 3 -28.31 -9.05 -2.33
N LYS A 4 -28.54 -9.09 -1.00
CA LYS A 4 -27.86 -8.19 -0.06
C LYS A 4 -26.39 -8.58 0.10
N ASP A 5 -26.09 -9.87 0.20
CA ASP A 5 -24.72 -10.38 0.38
C ASP A 5 -23.89 -10.20 -0.89
N VAL A 6 -24.52 -10.37 -2.06
CA VAL A 6 -23.97 -10.07 -3.39
C VAL A 6 -23.67 -8.58 -3.51
N PHE A 7 -24.63 -7.70 -3.19
CA PHE A 7 -24.41 -6.26 -3.21
C PHE A 7 -23.31 -5.83 -2.22
N GLN A 8 -23.28 -6.40 -1.00
CA GLN A 8 -22.23 -6.14 -0.01
C GLN A 8 -20.85 -6.47 -0.55
N LYS A 9 -20.70 -7.64 -1.20
CA LYS A 9 -19.43 -8.10 -1.79
C LYS A 9 -18.98 -7.18 -2.93
N PHE A 10 -19.88 -6.77 -3.81
CA PHE A 10 -19.55 -5.84 -4.90
C PHE A 10 -19.21 -4.44 -4.38
N TYR A 11 -20.02 -3.88 -3.48
CA TYR A 11 -19.79 -2.56 -2.89
C TYR A 11 -18.46 -2.51 -2.12
N SER A 12 -18.19 -3.53 -1.29
CA SER A 12 -16.94 -3.68 -0.53
C SER A 12 -15.72 -3.71 -1.46
N ASN A 13 -15.79 -4.47 -2.56
CA ASN A 13 -14.73 -4.50 -3.59
C ASN A 13 -14.52 -3.15 -4.26
N MET A 14 -15.60 -2.44 -4.61
CA MET A 14 -15.50 -1.12 -5.24
C MET A 14 -14.93 -0.07 -4.29
N LEU A 15 -15.39 -0.04 -3.03
CA LEU A 15 -14.89 0.87 -2.01
C LEU A 15 -13.40 0.62 -1.73
N ALA A 16 -13.01 -0.64 -1.49
CA ALA A 16 -11.62 -1.01 -1.25
C ALA A 16 -10.68 -0.55 -2.39
N ARG A 17 -11.13 -0.68 -3.65
CA ARG A 17 -10.40 -0.19 -4.83
C ARG A 17 -10.34 1.33 -4.91
N ARG A 18 -11.38 2.07 -4.50
CA ARG A 18 -11.32 3.55 -4.46
C ARG A 18 -10.34 4.02 -3.39
N LEU A 19 -10.43 3.46 -2.18
CA LEU A 19 -9.61 3.83 -1.03
C LEU A 19 -8.10 3.61 -1.26
N VAL A 20 -7.68 2.40 -1.65
CA VAL A 20 -6.25 2.11 -1.91
C VAL A 20 -5.67 2.99 -3.02
N ASN A 21 -6.49 3.36 -4.01
CA ASN A 21 -6.04 4.14 -5.15
C ASN A 21 -6.16 5.66 -4.96
N GLY A 22 -6.69 6.15 -3.83
CA GLY A 22 -6.99 7.56 -3.63
C GLY A 22 -8.05 8.14 -4.58
N LEU A 23 -8.96 7.29 -5.10
CA LEU A 23 -10.01 7.68 -6.06
C LEU A 23 -11.35 8.05 -5.40
N SER A 24 -11.39 8.14 -4.07
CA SER A 24 -12.56 8.62 -3.34
C SER A 24 -12.66 10.14 -3.49
N ILE A 25 -13.82 10.61 -4.00
CA ILE A 25 -14.05 12.03 -4.31
C ILE A 25 -14.07 12.90 -3.04
N SER A 26 -14.59 12.36 -1.94
CA SER A 26 -14.68 13.01 -0.64
C SER A 26 -14.81 11.93 0.45
N ASP A 27 -14.05 12.07 1.53
CA ASP A 27 -14.15 11.18 2.70
C ASP A 27 -15.57 11.30 3.33
N ASP A 28 -16.16 12.50 3.39
CA ASP A 28 -17.52 12.74 3.91
C ASP A 28 -18.62 12.03 3.11
N THR A 29 -18.48 11.98 1.78
CA THR A 29 -19.45 11.32 0.89
C THR A 29 -19.49 9.83 1.17
N GLU A 30 -18.32 9.22 1.35
CA GLU A 30 -18.19 7.79 1.64
C GLU A 30 -18.63 7.44 3.07
N VAL A 31 -18.33 8.31 4.06
CA VAL A 31 -18.84 8.20 5.44
C VAL A 31 -20.36 8.29 5.47
N SER A 32 -20.95 9.24 4.73
CA SER A 32 -22.41 9.38 4.58
C SER A 32 -23.03 8.12 3.95
N MET A 33 -22.41 7.57 2.90
CA MET A 33 -22.86 6.33 2.27
C MET A 33 -22.80 5.13 3.22
N ILE A 34 -21.74 4.99 4.02
CA ILE A 34 -21.64 3.96 5.06
C ILE A 34 -22.71 4.15 6.15
N SER A 35 -22.99 5.39 6.57
CA SER A 35 -24.05 5.70 7.54
C SER A 35 -25.43 5.27 7.02
N ARG A 36 -25.74 5.56 5.76
CA ARG A 36 -26.99 5.13 5.10
C ARG A 36 -27.09 3.60 5.00
N LEU A 37 -26.00 2.92 4.65
CA LEU A 37 -25.95 1.45 4.65
C LEU A 37 -26.15 0.85 6.05
N LYS A 38 -25.60 1.48 7.09
CA LYS A 38 -25.81 1.06 8.49
C LYS A 38 -27.27 1.20 8.91
N GLY A 39 -27.95 2.27 8.49
CA GLY A 39 -29.38 2.45 8.73
C GLY A 39 -30.26 1.42 8.00
N ALA A 40 -29.93 1.09 6.76
CA ALA A 40 -30.73 0.18 5.93
C ALA A 40 -30.46 -1.32 6.16
N CYS A 41 -29.25 -1.70 6.58
CA CYS A 41 -28.80 -3.10 6.68
C CYS A 41 -28.23 -3.50 8.05
N GLY A 42 -28.14 -2.56 9.00
CA GLY A 42 -27.63 -2.82 10.34
C GLY A 42 -26.11 -2.66 10.48
N PHE A 43 -25.63 -2.80 11.72
CA PHE A 43 -24.22 -2.56 12.08
C PHE A 43 -23.26 -3.57 11.42
N GLU A 44 -23.49 -4.87 11.60
CA GLU A 44 -22.67 -5.98 11.08
C GLU A 44 -22.38 -5.88 9.58
N TYR A 45 -23.36 -5.40 8.81
CA TYR A 45 -23.24 -5.19 7.38
C TYR A 45 -22.14 -4.16 7.01
N THR A 46 -21.89 -3.19 7.88
CA THR A 46 -20.97 -2.07 7.67
C THR A 46 -19.64 -2.17 8.40
N THR A 47 -19.50 -3.07 9.38
CA THR A 47 -18.31 -3.21 10.25
C THR A 47 -16.99 -3.27 9.45
N LYS A 48 -16.96 -4.04 8.34
CA LYS A 48 -15.77 -4.12 7.47
C LYS A 48 -15.49 -2.82 6.71
N LEU A 49 -16.53 -2.13 6.22
CA LEU A 49 -16.40 -0.87 5.48
C LEU A 49 -15.87 0.25 6.41
N GLN A 50 -16.40 0.33 7.63
CA GLN A 50 -15.91 1.23 8.67
C GLN A 50 -14.44 0.95 9.02
N ARG A 51 -14.07 -0.33 9.10
CA ARG A 51 -12.68 -0.73 9.37
C ARG A 51 -11.72 -0.36 8.23
N MET A 52 -12.15 -0.43 6.97
CA MET A 52 -11.35 0.08 5.83
C MET A 52 -11.03 1.57 6.01
N PHE A 53 -12.03 2.39 6.36
CA PHE A 53 -11.82 3.82 6.61
C PHE A 53 -10.85 4.07 7.76
N GLN A 54 -10.99 3.34 8.86
CA GLN A 54 -10.08 3.44 9.99
C GLN A 54 -8.63 3.07 9.60
N ASP A 55 -8.44 2.00 8.82
CA ASP A 55 -7.11 1.59 8.33
C ASP A 55 -6.48 2.67 7.41
N VAL A 56 -7.26 3.34 6.56
CA VAL A 56 -6.79 4.47 5.74
C VAL A 56 -6.36 5.65 6.61
N GLY A 57 -7.18 6.04 7.61
CA GLY A 57 -6.85 7.11 8.56
C GLY A 57 -5.56 6.81 9.34
N SER A 58 -5.51 5.65 10.01
CA SER A 58 -4.32 5.22 10.74
C SER A 58 -3.08 5.07 9.85
N SER A 59 -3.24 4.80 8.55
CA SER A 59 -2.13 4.81 7.61
C SER A 59 -1.60 6.23 7.36
N ARG A 60 -2.46 7.25 7.27
CA ARG A 60 -2.02 8.66 7.15
C ARG A 60 -1.17 9.04 8.37
N ASP A 61 -1.64 8.74 9.58
CA ASP A 61 -0.93 9.00 10.84
C ASP A 61 0.42 8.27 10.92
N LEU A 62 0.46 7.02 10.45
CA LEU A 62 1.66 6.19 10.45
C LEU A 62 2.73 6.71 9.48
N ASN A 63 2.34 7.34 8.37
CA ASN A 63 3.29 8.00 7.46
C ASN A 63 3.92 9.25 8.07
N ILE A 64 3.15 10.03 8.84
CA ILE A 64 3.68 11.20 9.56
C ILE A 64 4.77 10.74 10.54
N LYS A 65 4.46 9.74 11.37
CA LYS A 65 5.43 9.11 12.29
C LYS A 65 6.63 8.49 11.59
N PHE A 66 6.45 7.94 10.39
CA PHE A 66 7.55 7.42 9.60
C PHE A 66 8.46 8.55 9.10
N SER A 67 7.90 9.67 8.64
CA SER A 67 8.66 10.86 8.25
C SER A 67 9.43 11.47 9.42
N GLU A 68 8.84 11.51 10.62
CA GLU A 68 9.49 11.91 11.87
C GLU A 68 10.68 10.98 12.17
N TYR A 69 10.45 9.66 12.20
CA TYR A 69 11.48 8.65 12.38
C TYR A 69 12.65 8.79 11.38
N LEU A 70 12.38 9.10 10.11
CA LEU A 70 13.43 9.33 9.12
C LEU A 70 14.24 10.61 9.40
N SER A 71 13.62 11.66 9.95
CA SER A 71 14.35 12.87 10.35
C SER A 71 15.31 12.61 11.52
N GLU A 72 14.95 11.69 12.43
CA GLU A 72 15.76 11.27 13.57
C GLU A 72 16.83 10.23 13.21
N ASN A 73 16.71 9.55 12.06
CA ASN A 73 17.59 8.46 11.63
C ASN A 73 18.26 8.76 10.27
N PRO A 74 19.32 9.60 10.22
CA PRO A 74 19.98 10.01 8.98
C PRO A 74 20.47 8.86 8.09
N THR A 75 20.87 7.72 8.68
CA THR A 75 21.25 6.51 7.93
C THR A 75 20.08 5.97 7.12
N SER A 76 18.92 5.82 7.74
CA SER A 76 17.67 5.39 7.10
C SER A 76 17.19 6.39 6.05
N GLN A 77 17.31 7.69 6.34
CA GLN A 77 16.98 8.76 5.40
C GLN A 77 17.89 8.76 4.16
N SER A 78 19.18 8.47 4.34
CA SER A 78 20.16 8.39 3.25
C SER A 78 19.87 7.23 2.29
N LEU A 79 19.46 6.07 2.81
CA LEU A 79 19.04 4.91 2.01
C LEU A 79 17.79 5.20 1.14
N LEU A 80 16.93 6.11 1.59
CA LEU A 80 15.71 6.54 0.92
C LEU A 80 15.90 7.75 -0.01
N LYS A 81 17.13 8.30 -0.11
CA LYS A 81 17.37 9.58 -0.76
C LYS A 81 16.99 9.57 -2.25
N GLY A 82 15.97 10.35 -2.58
CA GLY A 82 15.43 10.47 -3.94
C GLY A 82 14.27 9.53 -4.26
N VAL A 83 13.64 8.90 -3.25
CA VAL A 83 12.36 8.19 -3.38
C VAL A 83 11.32 8.84 -2.45
N ASP A 84 10.21 9.30 -3.00
CA ASP A 84 9.00 9.56 -2.19
C ASP A 84 8.33 8.21 -1.88
N PHE A 85 8.19 7.88 -0.60
CA PHE A 85 7.62 6.64 -0.11
C PHE A 85 6.51 6.92 0.89
N THR A 86 5.28 6.52 0.53
CA THR A 86 4.12 6.52 1.43
C THR A 86 3.62 5.08 1.56
N ILE A 87 3.15 4.68 2.74
CA ILE A 87 2.59 3.36 3.02
C ILE A 87 1.07 3.39 3.23
N MET A 88 0.38 2.28 2.99
CA MET A 88 -0.97 2.04 3.51
C MET A 88 -1.04 0.66 4.17
N VAL A 89 -1.33 0.60 5.47
CA VAL A 89 -1.37 -0.64 6.26
C VAL A 89 -2.82 -1.07 6.48
N LEU A 90 -3.19 -2.19 5.85
CA LEU A 90 -4.55 -2.71 5.76
C LEU A 90 -4.77 -3.88 6.74
N SER A 91 -5.91 -3.97 7.42
CA SER A 91 -6.24 -5.15 8.24
C SER A 91 -6.72 -6.34 7.39
N SER A 92 -6.15 -7.54 7.57
CA SER A 92 -6.43 -8.68 6.68
C SER A 92 -7.88 -9.18 6.70
N ASN A 93 -8.66 -8.88 7.76
CA ASN A 93 -10.06 -9.35 7.88
C ASN A 93 -11.12 -8.36 7.34
N ALA A 94 -10.75 -7.10 7.08
CA ALA A 94 -11.68 -6.09 6.56
C ALA A 94 -11.62 -5.93 5.04
N TRP A 95 -10.43 -6.11 4.45
CA TRP A 95 -10.17 -5.83 3.05
C TRP A 95 -10.36 -7.08 2.17
N PRO A 96 -10.96 -6.96 0.97
CA PRO A 96 -11.20 -8.09 0.07
C PRO A 96 -9.94 -8.50 -0.74
N PHE A 97 -8.82 -7.81 -0.55
CA PHE A 97 -7.55 -8.17 -1.16
C PHE A 97 -6.98 -9.40 -0.48
N GLN A 98 -6.38 -10.29 -1.27
CA GLN A 98 -5.58 -11.39 -0.75
C GLN A 98 -4.12 -11.02 -0.92
N ALA A 99 -3.35 -11.10 0.17
CA ALA A 99 -1.90 -11.06 0.07
C ALA A 99 -1.45 -12.26 -0.79
N GLN A 100 -1.00 -11.97 -2.00
CA GLN A 100 -0.44 -13.01 -2.87
C GLN A 100 0.88 -13.49 -2.26
N THR A 101 1.17 -14.78 -2.40
CA THR A 101 2.51 -15.31 -2.12
C THR A 101 3.56 -14.44 -2.80
N ALA A 102 4.58 -14.04 -2.05
CA ALA A 102 5.62 -13.16 -2.54
C ALA A 102 6.13 -13.67 -3.89
N PHE A 103 6.11 -12.82 -4.90
CA PHE A 103 6.76 -13.13 -6.17
C PHE A 103 8.24 -13.29 -5.87
N VAL A 104 8.69 -14.55 -5.83
CA VAL A 104 10.10 -14.88 -5.66
C VAL A 104 10.76 -14.48 -6.97
N ILE A 105 11.27 -13.25 -7.01
CA ILE A 105 12.12 -12.77 -8.10
C ILE A 105 13.23 -13.81 -8.24
N PRO A 106 13.33 -14.52 -9.38
CA PRO A 106 14.37 -15.53 -9.58
C PRO A 106 15.75 -14.95 -9.29
N PRO A 107 16.67 -15.69 -8.64
CA PRO A 107 17.97 -15.15 -8.21
C PRO A 107 18.74 -14.43 -9.32
N GLU A 108 18.59 -14.90 -10.56
CA GLU A 108 19.23 -14.38 -11.77
C GLU A 108 18.68 -13.01 -12.17
N ILE A 109 17.35 -12.84 -12.08
CA ILE A 109 16.68 -11.55 -12.27
C ILE A 109 17.02 -10.63 -11.10
N LYS A 110 16.97 -11.14 -9.86
CA LYS A 110 17.28 -10.37 -8.65
C LYS A 110 18.70 -9.80 -8.71
N GLN A 111 19.70 -10.57 -9.13
CA GLN A 111 21.07 -10.09 -9.31
C GLN A 111 21.19 -9.08 -10.46
N ARG A 112 20.60 -9.34 -11.63
CA ARG A 112 20.64 -8.39 -12.76
C ARG A 112 19.95 -7.06 -12.44
N THR A 113 18.74 -7.09 -11.88
CA THR A 113 17.97 -5.89 -11.54
C THR A 113 18.62 -5.11 -10.39
N LEU A 114 19.20 -5.78 -9.37
CA LEU A 114 19.97 -5.08 -8.32
C LEU A 114 21.30 -4.52 -8.84
N GLN A 115 21.96 -5.13 -9.82
CA GLN A 115 23.20 -4.60 -10.38
C GLN A 115 22.95 -3.44 -11.37
N ALA A 116 21.86 -3.48 -12.14
CA ALA A 116 21.58 -2.51 -13.19
C ALA A 116 20.68 -1.34 -12.77
N ASP A 117 19.76 -1.50 -11.82
CA ASP A 117 18.75 -0.47 -11.52
C ASP A 117 18.82 0.07 -10.09
N LYS A 118 19.23 1.34 -9.99
CA LYS A 118 19.27 2.11 -8.74
C LYS A 118 17.88 2.23 -8.10
N ALA A 119 16.81 2.27 -8.88
CA ALA A 119 15.45 2.37 -8.34
C ALA A 119 15.01 1.10 -7.63
N ALA A 120 15.30 -0.08 -8.20
CA ALA A 120 14.98 -1.35 -7.57
C ALA A 120 15.71 -1.54 -6.23
N LYS A 121 16.96 -1.10 -6.13
CA LYS A 121 17.72 -1.04 -4.88
C LYS A 121 17.08 -0.09 -3.85
N ASN A 122 16.83 1.16 -4.22
CA ASN A 122 16.24 2.15 -3.32
C ASN A 122 14.88 1.66 -2.79
N LEU A 123 14.04 1.08 -3.65
CA LEU A 123 12.72 0.57 -3.31
C LEU A 123 12.79 -0.64 -2.36
N ALA A 124 13.75 -1.55 -2.55
CA ALA A 124 14.01 -2.62 -1.59
C ALA A 124 14.38 -2.08 -0.19
N HIS A 125 15.24 -1.06 -0.12
CA HIS A 125 15.56 -0.39 1.14
C HIS A 125 14.33 0.28 1.78
N CYS A 126 13.38 0.80 0.98
CA CYS A 126 12.14 1.34 1.54
C CYS A 126 11.36 0.29 2.34
N PHE A 127 11.23 -0.92 1.82
CA PHE A 127 10.55 -2.01 2.51
C PHE A 127 11.29 -2.45 3.79
N GLU A 128 12.62 -2.51 3.75
CA GLU A 128 13.47 -2.89 4.89
C GLU A 128 13.40 -1.86 6.03
N VAL A 129 13.60 -0.58 5.70
CA VAL A 129 13.54 0.54 6.66
C VAL A 129 12.15 0.65 7.26
N PHE A 130 11.09 0.58 6.46
CA PHE A 130 9.72 0.62 6.98
C PHE A 130 9.38 -0.61 7.84
N THR A 131 9.80 -1.81 7.45
CA THR A 131 9.57 -3.03 8.24
C THR A 131 10.20 -2.91 9.63
N THR A 132 11.41 -2.35 9.70
CA THR A 132 12.16 -2.12 10.94
C THR A 132 11.41 -1.13 11.85
N PHE A 133 11.03 0.02 11.31
CA PHE A 133 10.20 1.03 12.00
C PHE A 133 8.87 0.44 12.51
N TYR A 134 8.15 -0.33 11.68
CA TYR A 134 6.86 -0.90 12.05
C TYR A 134 6.99 -1.94 13.17
N GLN A 135 8.03 -2.78 13.15
CA GLN A 135 8.29 -3.77 14.19
C GLN A 135 8.61 -3.12 15.54
N GLN A 136 9.34 -1.99 15.55
CA GLN A 136 9.63 -1.23 16.76
C GLN A 136 8.35 -0.67 17.41
N GLN A 137 7.40 -0.14 16.63
CA GLN A 137 6.12 0.37 17.17
C GLN A 137 5.08 -0.73 17.45
N HIS A 138 5.18 -1.89 16.81
CA HIS A 138 4.16 -2.93 16.85
C HIS A 138 4.72 -4.34 17.05
N ASN A 139 5.19 -4.60 18.26
CA ASN A 139 5.64 -5.94 18.66
C ASN A 139 4.53 -7.00 18.47
N GLY A 140 4.92 -8.21 18.07
CA GLY A 140 4.01 -9.31 17.75
C GLY A 140 3.21 -9.17 16.45
N ARG A 141 3.54 -8.21 15.58
CA ARG A 141 2.91 -8.06 14.24
C ARG A 141 3.89 -8.38 13.13
N LYS A 142 3.43 -9.16 12.14
CA LYS A 142 4.16 -9.44 10.90
C LYS A 142 3.43 -8.80 9.72
N LEU A 143 4.14 -8.01 8.92
CA LEU A 143 3.64 -7.40 7.69
C LEU A 143 3.62 -8.41 6.53
N SER A 144 2.57 -8.38 5.69
CA SER A 144 2.56 -9.02 4.38
C SER A 144 2.44 -7.99 3.25
N TRP A 145 3.33 -8.01 2.27
CA TRP A 145 3.41 -6.98 1.24
C TRP A 145 2.50 -7.28 0.03
N CYS A 146 1.58 -6.37 -0.27
CA CYS A 146 0.66 -6.51 -1.40
C CYS A 146 1.23 -5.83 -2.65
N TYR A 147 2.27 -6.45 -3.22
CA TYR A 147 2.99 -5.95 -4.39
C TYR A 147 2.07 -5.62 -5.59
N HIS A 148 1.00 -6.39 -5.82
CA HIS A 148 0.05 -6.15 -6.90
C HIS A 148 -0.83 -4.88 -6.72
N LEU A 149 -0.91 -4.34 -5.50
CA LEU A 149 -1.57 -3.07 -5.18
C LEU A 149 -0.60 -1.88 -5.22
N SER A 150 0.72 -2.15 -5.09
CA SER A 150 1.76 -1.11 -5.05
C SER A 150 1.95 -0.43 -6.41
N ARG A 151 2.17 0.89 -6.39
CA ARG A 151 2.32 1.73 -7.58
C ARG A 151 3.47 2.70 -7.39
N GLY A 152 4.11 3.06 -8.48
CA GLY A 152 5.13 4.10 -8.51
C GLY A 152 4.93 5.01 -9.71
N ASP A 153 5.44 6.23 -9.60
CA ASP A 153 5.59 7.17 -10.69
C ASP A 153 7.06 7.15 -11.13
N VAL A 154 7.28 6.76 -12.38
CA VAL A 154 8.58 6.78 -13.03
C VAL A 154 8.78 8.09 -13.74
N VAL A 155 9.96 8.69 -13.62
CA VAL A 155 10.33 9.91 -14.35
C VAL A 155 11.38 9.60 -15.41
N THR A 156 11.11 9.94 -16.68
CA THR A 156 12.12 9.83 -17.74
C THR A 156 13.05 11.03 -17.76
N HIS A 157 14.36 10.75 -17.86
CA HIS A 157 15.43 11.74 -17.97
C HIS A 157 16.17 11.68 -19.32
N TYR A 158 15.87 10.70 -20.18
CA TYR A 158 16.51 10.51 -21.49
C TYR A 158 15.77 11.21 -22.65
N THR A 159 14.55 11.69 -22.41
CA THR A 159 13.71 12.40 -23.39
C THR A 159 13.86 13.92 -23.23
N LYS A 160 13.78 14.68 -24.33
CA LYS A 160 13.84 16.16 -24.32
C LYS A 160 12.76 16.79 -23.42
N SER A 161 11.59 16.16 -23.36
CA SER A 161 10.51 16.48 -22.42
C SER A 161 10.53 15.47 -21.27
N ARG A 162 10.34 15.94 -20.04
CA ARG A 162 10.22 15.08 -18.85
C ARG A 162 8.82 14.46 -18.81
N TYR A 163 8.72 13.14 -18.92
CA TYR A 163 7.46 12.41 -18.77
C TYR A 163 7.42 11.67 -17.43
N THR A 164 6.21 11.58 -16.86
CA THR A 164 5.94 10.81 -15.65
C THR A 164 4.98 9.67 -15.99
N PHE A 165 5.38 8.43 -15.72
CA PHE A 165 4.62 7.22 -16.01
C PHE A 165 4.16 6.57 -14.71
N GLN A 166 2.85 6.49 -14.48
CA GLN A 166 2.31 5.70 -13.37
C GLN A 166 2.36 4.21 -13.71
N VAL A 167 3.20 3.48 -12.98
CA VAL A 167 3.53 2.07 -13.19
C VAL A 167 3.15 1.25 -11.97
N ARG A 168 2.87 -0.05 -12.16
CA ARG A 168 2.65 -0.99 -11.05
C ARG A 168 3.92 -1.75 -10.73
N TYR A 169 4.08 -2.20 -9.49
CA TYR A 169 5.33 -2.82 -9.04
C TYR A 169 5.75 -4.06 -9.84
N TYR A 170 4.78 -4.84 -10.35
CA TYR A 170 5.06 -5.99 -11.22
C TYR A 170 5.51 -5.61 -12.63
N THR A 171 5.14 -4.43 -13.14
CA THR A 171 5.61 -3.90 -14.44
C THR A 171 7.00 -3.24 -14.34
N THR A 172 7.35 -2.64 -13.19
CA THR A 172 8.67 -2.00 -12.99
C THR A 172 9.84 -2.99 -12.90
N LEU A 173 9.59 -4.27 -12.66
CA LEU A 173 10.65 -5.30 -12.63
C LEU A 173 11.16 -5.69 -14.03
N THR A 174 10.48 -5.23 -15.10
CA THR A 174 10.76 -5.60 -16.49
C THR A 174 11.44 -4.53 -17.33
N GLU A 175 11.45 -3.25 -16.92
CA GLU A 175 11.94 -2.14 -17.75
C GLU A 175 12.78 -1.14 -16.93
N HIS A 176 13.96 -0.78 -17.44
CA HIS A 176 15.00 0.03 -16.78
C HIS A 176 14.58 1.49 -16.52
N LEU A 177 13.94 1.76 -15.38
CA LEU A 177 13.26 3.05 -15.15
C LEU A 177 13.20 3.47 -13.67
N THR A 178 13.58 4.73 -13.42
CA THR A 178 13.70 5.31 -12.06
C THR A 178 12.34 5.59 -11.40
N VAL A 179 12.05 4.95 -10.27
CA VAL A 179 10.75 5.01 -9.54
C VAL A 179 10.79 5.91 -8.29
N CYS A 180 9.78 6.77 -8.12
CA CYS A 180 9.30 7.32 -6.84
C CYS A 180 7.87 6.82 -6.59
N GLY A 181 7.45 6.40 -5.39
CA GLY A 181 6.00 6.24 -5.14
C GLY A 181 5.55 5.31 -4.01
N LYS A 182 4.22 5.13 -3.95
CA LYS A 182 3.46 4.73 -2.76
C LYS A 182 3.10 3.23 -2.73
N HIS A 183 3.29 2.61 -1.57
CA HIS A 183 3.16 1.19 -1.33
C HIS A 183 1.99 0.83 -0.41
N ALA A 184 1.45 -0.38 -0.58
CA ALA A 184 0.38 -0.91 0.28
C ALA A 184 0.75 -2.28 0.87
N THR A 185 0.44 -2.47 2.14
CA THR A 185 0.86 -3.59 2.98
C THR A 185 -0.35 -4.10 3.77
N GLN A 186 -0.55 -5.41 3.89
CA GLN A 186 -1.76 -6.00 4.45
C GLN A 186 -1.43 -7.00 5.57
N PHE A 187 -2.05 -6.80 6.73
CA PHE A 187 -1.92 -7.52 8.02
C PHE A 187 -0.60 -8.28 8.18
N ASP A 188 -0.55 -9.51 8.70
CA ASP A 188 -1.63 -10.48 8.99
C ASP A 188 -1.65 -11.02 10.44
N ARG A 189 -2.75 -11.69 10.83
CA ARG A 189 -2.91 -12.45 12.07
C ARG A 189 -3.27 -13.92 11.81
N ARG A 190 -2.25 -14.78 11.81
CA ARG A 190 -2.37 -16.18 12.23
C ARG A 190 -1.03 -16.77 12.68
N ASN A 191 -0.95 -17.05 13.99
CA ASN A 191 -0.67 -18.39 14.53
C ASN A 191 -0.67 -18.35 16.07
N ARG A 192 -1.78 -18.76 16.66
CA ARG A 192 -1.78 -19.85 17.64
C ARG A 192 -2.47 -21.03 16.95
#